data_AF-A0A084EYW6-F1
#
_entry.id   AF-A0A084EYW6-F1
#
_cell.length_a   1.000
_cell.length_b   1.000
_cell.length_c   1.000
_cell.angle_alpha   90.00
_cell.angle_beta   90.00
_cell.angle_gamma   90.00
#
_symmetry.space_group_name_H-M   'P 1'
#
loop_
_entity.id
_entity.type
_entity.pdbx_description
1 polymer ?
#
loop_
_entity_poly.entity_id
_entity_poly.type
_entity_poly.pdbx_seq_one_letter_code
_entity_poly.pdbx_strand_id
1 'polypeptide(L)'
;MARNELSKSAMKNADLIRQKASETKDAQAAEYVGVDASTICRFKAEHLDKFCAYLDFLELEVSEKGLNRLTNSELDALKLFAEKGVHAIGK
;
A
#
# COMPACT_ATOMS: atom_id res chain seq x y z
N MET A 1 -16.44 -2.46 -13.61
CA MET A 1 -15.53 -3.63 -13.57
C MET A 1 -15.71 -4.27 -12.22
N ALA A 2 -16.19 -5.52 -12.20
CA ALA A 2 -16.45 -6.23 -10.96
C ALA A 2 -15.13 -6.49 -10.24
N ARG A 3 -15.16 -6.49 -8.91
CA ARG A 3 -14.03 -6.69 -7.98
C ARG A 3 -13.25 -8.01 -8.17
N ASN A 4 -13.66 -8.84 -9.13
CA ASN A 4 -13.17 -10.20 -9.41
C ASN A 4 -11.98 -10.27 -10.39
N GLU A 5 -11.48 -9.15 -10.94
CA GLU A 5 -10.38 -9.16 -11.91
C GLU A 5 -9.06 -8.53 -11.38
N LEU A 6 -9.04 -8.03 -10.15
CA LEU A 6 -7.82 -7.48 -9.56
C LEU A 6 -6.93 -8.60 -9.04
N SER A 7 -5.62 -8.53 -9.35
CA SER A 7 -4.63 -9.38 -8.71
C SER A 7 -4.61 -9.12 -7.19
N LYS A 8 -4.13 -10.09 -6.40
CA LYS A 8 -4.00 -9.93 -4.94
C LYS A 8 -3.16 -8.72 -4.55
N SER A 9 -2.16 -8.39 -5.36
CA SER A 9 -1.26 -7.25 -5.15
C SER A 9 -1.96 -5.92 -5.46
N ALA A 10 -2.71 -5.84 -6.57
CA ALA A 10 -3.53 -4.67 -6.89
C ALA A 10 -4.60 -4.40 -5.81
N MET A 11 -5.23 -5.45 -5.26
CA MET A 11 -6.16 -5.32 -4.14
C MET A 11 -5.48 -4.76 -2.88
N LYS A 12 -4.30 -5.28 -2.52
CA LYS A 12 -3.52 -4.81 -1.38
C LYS A 12 -3.17 -3.32 -1.51
N ASN A 13 -2.73 -2.89 -2.69
CA ASN A 13 -2.46 -1.47 -2.97
C ASN A 13 -3.72 -0.61 -2.82
N ALA A 14 -4.86 -1.06 -3.38
CA ALA A 14 -6.12 -0.32 -3.32
C ALA A 14 -6.64 -0.18 -1.87
N ASP A 15 -6.55 -1.25 -1.08
CA ASP A 15 -6.98 -1.25 0.32
C ASP A 15 -6.09 -0.34 1.18
N LEU A 16 -4.77 -0.38 0.96
CA LEU A 16 -3.83 0.53 1.65
C LEU A 16 -4.14 1.99 1.33
N ILE A 17 -4.37 2.32 0.06
CA ILE A 17 -4.71 3.70 -0.35
C ILE A 17 -6.05 4.12 0.25
N ARG A 18 -7.08 3.26 0.27
CA ARG A 18 -8.38 3.58 0.89
C ARG A 18 -8.26 3.83 2.39
N GLN A 19 -7.48 3.00 3.09
CA GLN A 19 -7.23 3.18 4.52
C GLN A 19 -6.62 4.55 4.79
N LYS A 20 -5.54 4.93 4.10
CA LYS A 20 -4.89 6.23 4.29
C LYS A 20 -5.73 7.41 3.82
N ALA A 21 -6.49 7.24 2.74
CA ALA A 21 -7.42 8.24 2.25
C ALA A 21 -8.59 8.47 3.22
N SER A 22 -8.94 7.50 4.07
CA SER A 22 -9.95 7.69 5.13
C SER A 22 -9.42 8.49 6.32
N GLU A 23 -8.11 8.43 6.57
CA GLU A 23 -7.42 9.17 7.63
C GLU A 23 -7.12 10.63 7.23
N THR A 24 -7.29 10.97 5.94
CA THR A 24 -6.93 12.27 5.37
C THR A 24 -8.17 12.99 4.82
N LYS A 25 -8.24 14.33 4.96
CA LYS A 25 -9.33 15.10 4.34
C LYS A 25 -9.10 15.25 2.84
N ASP A 26 -10.11 14.92 2.04
CA ASP A 26 -10.07 15.07 0.57
C ASP A 26 -9.71 16.48 0.12
N ALA A 27 -10.15 17.50 0.87
CA ALA A 27 -9.80 18.90 0.60
C ALA A 27 -8.27 19.17 0.69
N GLN A 28 -7.58 18.56 1.65
CA GLN A 28 -6.14 18.72 1.81
C GLN A 28 -5.38 17.99 0.71
N ALA A 29 -5.84 16.79 0.33
CA ALA A 29 -5.28 16.06 -0.79
C ALA A 29 -5.49 16.81 -2.12
N ALA A 30 -6.67 17.40 -2.31
CA ALA A 30 -7.02 18.18 -3.49
C ALA A 30 -6.15 19.44 -3.63
N GLU A 31 -5.96 20.18 -2.54
CA GLU A 31 -5.08 21.35 -2.48
C GLU A 31 -3.63 20.98 -2.83
N TYR A 32 -3.11 19.90 -2.26
CA TYR A 32 -1.75 19.43 -2.54
C TYR A 32 -1.55 18.98 -3.99
N VAL A 33 -2.55 18.30 -4.57
CA VAL A 33 -2.51 17.77 -5.95
C VAL A 33 -2.82 18.88 -6.98
N GLY A 34 -3.44 19.99 -6.57
CA GLY A 34 -3.84 21.07 -7.46
C GLY A 34 -5.13 20.78 -8.23
N VAL A 35 -6.04 20.03 -7.63
CA VAL A 35 -7.36 19.69 -8.20
C VAL A 35 -8.47 20.08 -7.23
N ASP A 36 -9.72 20.01 -7.68
CA ASP A 36 -10.86 20.16 -6.79
C ASP A 36 -11.12 18.88 -5.96
N ALA A 37 -11.75 19.03 -4.80
CA ALA A 37 -12.04 17.90 -3.91
C ALA A 37 -12.99 16.86 -4.54
N SER A 38 -13.86 17.28 -5.47
CA SER A 38 -14.77 16.35 -6.15
C SER A 38 -14.01 15.43 -7.12
N THR A 39 -12.92 15.91 -7.72
CA THR A 39 -12.02 15.11 -8.55
C THR A 39 -11.33 14.01 -7.73
N ILE A 40 -10.86 14.31 -6.51
CA ILE A 40 -10.32 13.28 -5.59
C ILE A 40 -11.39 12.26 -5.19
N CYS A 41 -12.60 12.73 -4.88
CA CYS A 41 -13.71 11.85 -4.54
C CYS A 41 -14.07 10.89 -5.69
N ARG A 42 -14.19 11.40 -6.92
CA ARG A 42 -14.41 10.59 -8.13
C ARG A 42 -13.28 9.61 -8.40
N PHE A 43 -12.04 10.05 -8.23
CA PHE A 43 -10.87 9.17 -8.40
C PHE A 43 -10.95 7.93 -7.49
N LYS A 44 -11.25 8.13 -6.20
CA LYS A 44 -11.37 7.01 -5.24
C LYS A 44 -12.51 6.04 -5.59
N ALA A 45 -13.62 6.56 -6.10
CA ALA A 45 -14.81 5.77 -6.41
C ALA A 45 -14.68 4.99 -7.73
N GLU A 46 -14.10 5.60 -8.77
CA GLU A 46 -14.20 5.08 -10.15
C GLU A 46 -12.87 4.65 -10.75
N HIS A 47 -11.76 5.21 -10.29
CA HIS A 47 -10.45 5.07 -10.94
C HIS A 47 -9.41 4.36 -10.09
N LEU A 48 -9.52 4.38 -8.76
CA LEU A 48 -8.53 3.83 -7.85
C LEU A 48 -8.21 2.36 -8.14
N ASP A 49 -9.24 1.53 -8.34
CA ASP A 49 -9.04 0.10 -8.62
C ASP A 49 -8.31 -0.12 -9.95
N LYS A 50 -8.66 0.64 -11.00
CA LYS A 50 -7.99 0.58 -12.30
C LYS A 50 -6.54 1.07 -12.22
N PHE A 51 -6.30 2.12 -11.43
CA PHE A 51 -4.97 2.64 -11.18
C PHE A 51 -4.11 1.62 -10.44
N CYS A 52 -4.64 0.92 -9.44
CA CYS A 52 -3.92 -0.13 -8.73
C CYS A 52 -3.64 -1.35 -9.62
N ALA A 53 -4.56 -1.71 -10.51
CA ALA A 53 -4.32 -2.74 -11.52
C ALA A 53 -3.17 -2.34 -12.46
N TYR A 54 -3.13 -1.07 -12.86
CA TYR A 54 -2.06 -0.55 -13.72
C TYR A 54 -0.71 -0.50 -13.01
N LEU A 55 -0.68 -0.12 -11.73
CA LEU A 55 0.54 -0.20 -10.91
C LEU A 55 1.07 -1.63 -10.82
N ASP A 56 0.17 -2.59 -10.61
CA ASP A 56 0.55 -4.00 -10.54
C ASP A 56 1.08 -4.53 -11.89
N PHE A 57 0.46 -4.13 -13.01
CA PHE A 57 0.97 -4.43 -14.35
C PHE A 57 2.38 -3.87 -14.59
N LEU A 58 2.70 -2.71 -14.01
CA LEU A 58 4.03 -2.11 -14.06
C LEU A 58 5.01 -2.69 -13.01
N GLU A 59 4.61 -3.71 -12.26
CA GLU A 59 5.37 -4.30 -11.16
C GLU A 59 5.75 -3.28 -10.06
N LEU A 60 4.89 -2.27 -9.85
CA LEU A 60 5.05 -1.24 -8.84
C LEU A 60 4.20 -1.54 -7.58
N GLU A 61 4.82 -1.39 -6.41
CA GLU A 61 4.15 -1.58 -5.12
C GLU A 61 4.02 -0.25 -4.36
N VAL A 62 2.87 -0.03 -3.73
CA VAL A 62 2.62 1.13 -2.87
C VAL A 62 3.00 0.78 -1.42
N SER A 63 3.83 1.61 -0.79
CA SER A 63 4.16 1.51 0.63
C SER A 63 4.12 2.87 1.30
N GLU A 64 3.89 2.90 2.62
CA GLU A 64 3.92 4.16 3.35
C GLU A 64 5.30 4.80 3.30
N LYS A 65 5.33 6.13 3.13
CA LYS A 65 6.59 6.89 3.19
C LYS A 65 7.18 6.80 4.60
N GLY A 66 8.47 6.52 4.69
CA GLY A 66 9.19 6.45 5.97
C GLY A 66 9.20 5.08 6.63
N LEU A 67 8.42 4.10 6.13
CA LEU A 67 8.67 2.70 6.45
C LEU A 67 9.84 2.24 5.59
N ASN A 68 10.99 1.98 6.22
CA ASN A 68 12.11 1.33 5.55
C ASN A 68 11.62 -0.03 5.05
N ARG A 69 11.60 -0.22 3.73
CA ARG A 69 11.43 -1.56 3.16
C ARG A 69 12.67 -2.35 3.53
N LEU A 70 12.52 -3.27 4.46
CA LEU A 70 13.54 -4.29 4.69
C LEU A 70 13.70 -5.05 3.38
N THR A 71 14.92 -5.05 2.87
CA THR A 71 15.31 -5.97 1.80
C THR A 71 15.05 -7.40 2.27
N ASN A 72 14.81 -8.33 1.33
CA ASN A 72 14.63 -9.74 1.67
C ASN A 72 15.81 -10.27 2.50
N SER A 73 17.03 -9.79 2.23
CA SER A 73 18.22 -10.09 3.02
C SER A 73 18.14 -9.62 4.47
N GLU A 74 17.59 -8.44 4.74
CA GLU A 74 17.42 -7.94 6.11
C GLU A 74 16.30 -8.68 6.83
N LEU A 75 15.23 -9.05 6.13
CA LEU A 75 14.16 -9.89 6.66
C LEU A 75 14.65 -11.29 7.02
N ASP A 76 15.47 -11.91 6.18
CA ASP A 76 16.04 -13.23 6.45
C ASP A 76 17.07 -13.18 7.59
N ALA A 77 17.86 -12.11 7.68
CA ALA A 77 18.74 -11.86 8.82
C ALA A 77 17.95 -11.70 10.13
N LEU A 78 16.81 -10.99 10.10
CA LEU A 78 15.91 -10.83 11.24
C LEU A 78 15.26 -12.15 11.67
N LYS A 79 14.81 -12.98 10.71
CA LYS A 79 14.28 -14.33 11.00
C LYS A 79 15.34 -15.20 11.66
N LEU A 80 16.55 -15.24 11.08
CA LEU A 80 17.67 -16.01 11.62
C LEU A 80 18.05 -15.55 13.04
N PHE A 81 18.05 -14.23 13.27
CA PHE A 81 18.30 -13.66 14.59
C PHE A 81 17.22 -14.07 15.59
N ALA A 82 15.94 -13.94 15.23
CA ALA A 82 14.82 -14.32 16.07
C ALA A 82 14.81 -15.82 16.41
N GLU A 83 15.04 -16.69 15.42
CA GLU A 83 15.14 -18.14 15.62
C GLU A 83 16.26 -18.50 16.61
N LYS A 84 17.45 -17.91 16.43
CA LYS A 84 18.58 -18.15 17.35
C LYS A 84 18.32 -17.58 18.75
N GLY A 85 17.69 -16.41 18.85
CA GLY A 85 17.33 -15.78 20.12
C GLY A 85 16.32 -16.61 20.91
N VAL A 86 15.27 -17.11 20.26
CA VAL A 86 14.30 -18.03 20.86
C VAL A 86 14.97 -19.35 21.28
N HIS A 87 15.90 -19.87 20.47
CA HIS A 87 16.64 -21.08 20.84
C HIS A 87 17.62 -20.90 22.01
N ALA A 88 18.19 -19.69 22.17
CA ALA A 88 19.16 -19.39 23.22
C ALA A 88 18.50 -19.00 24.56
N ILE A 89 17.34 -18.32 24.52
CA ILE A 89 16.63 -17.82 25.71
C ILE A 89 15.49 -18.77 26.12
N GLY A 90 14.97 -19.60 25.21
CA GLY A 90 13.90 -20.57 25.48
C GLY A 90 14.34 -21.85 26.18
N LYS A 91 15.27 -21.77 27.14
CA LYS A 91 15.57 -22.84 28.11
C LYS A 91 15.27 -22.36 29.52
#